data_AF-A0A1I3EJS9-F1
#
_entry.id   AF-A0A1I3EJS9-F1
#
_cell.length_a   1.000
_cell.length_b   1.000
_cell.length_c   1.000
_cell.angle_alpha   90.00
_cell.angle_beta   90.00
_cell.angle_gamma   90.00
#
_symmetry.space_group_name_H-M   'P 1'
#
loop_
_entity.id
_entity.type
_entity.pdbx_description
1 polymer ?
#
loop_
_entity_poly.entity_id
_entity_poly.type
_entity_poly.pdbx_seq_one_letter_code
_entity_poly.pdbx_strand_id
1 'polypeptide(L)'
;MQETLFEVFECSLALAAGVLGDVFPCLALADDPDLPTLHDYALRAMERILQLNSIACRESALHGLGHWQRDYSEKVTQIIDRLCEAHSKADLRLLAYAQSARCGCVL
;
A
#
# COMPACT_ATOMS: atom_id res chain seq x y z
N MET A 1 8.56 -5.25 25.19
CA MET A 1 8.80 -3.87 24.73
C MET A 1 9.93 -3.88 23.69
N GLN A 2 9.74 -4.63 22.60
CA GLN A 2 10.66 -4.72 21.45
C GLN A 2 9.85 -4.89 20.15
N GLU A 3 8.69 -5.55 20.24
CA GLU A 3 7.69 -5.68 19.16
C GLU A 3 7.24 -4.34 18.55
N THR A 4 7.08 -3.30 19.38
CA THR A 4 6.54 -1.98 18.97
C THR A 4 7.52 -1.16 18.14
N LEU A 5 8.84 -1.38 18.27
CA LEU A 5 9.84 -0.61 17.53
C LEU A 5 10.06 -1.17 16.13
N PHE A 6 9.92 -2.49 15.96
CA PHE A 6 10.03 -3.16 14.66
C PHE A 6 8.79 -2.88 13.79
N GLU A 7 7.59 -2.90 14.39
CA GLU A 7 6.36 -2.46 13.71
C GLU A 7 6.43 -1.01 13.27
N VAL A 8 6.99 -0.10 14.08
CA VAL A 8 7.16 1.32 13.73
C VAL A 8 8.18 1.53 12.60
N PHE A 9 9.21 0.68 12.48
CA PHE A 9 10.19 0.76 11.39
C PHE A 9 9.63 0.27 10.05
N GLU A 10 8.90 -0.85 10.06
CA GLU A 10 8.14 -1.34 8.89
C GLU A 10 6.99 -0.39 8.51
N CYS A 11 6.29 0.18 9.49
CA CYS A 11 5.33 1.27 9.25
C CYS A 11 6.01 2.54 8.74
N SER A 12 7.26 2.82 9.10
CA SER A 12 8.03 3.94 8.54
C SER A 12 8.40 3.71 7.09
N LEU A 13 8.51 2.44 6.64
CA LEU A 13 8.68 2.08 5.23
C LEU A 13 7.35 2.19 4.47
N ALA A 14 6.23 1.81 5.08
CA ALA A 14 4.88 2.05 4.55
C ALA A 14 4.56 3.54 4.44
N LEU A 15 4.92 4.31 5.49
CA LEU A 15 4.89 5.77 5.47
C LEU A 15 5.82 6.29 4.39
N ALA A 16 7.05 5.79 4.27
CA ALA A 16 7.97 6.20 3.22
C ALA A 16 7.45 5.88 1.82
N ALA A 17 6.60 4.85 1.66
CA ALA A 17 5.98 4.47 0.40
C ALA A 17 4.70 5.27 0.10
N GLY A 18 3.90 5.62 1.11
CA GLY A 18 2.79 6.60 0.99
C GLY A 18 3.29 8.03 0.79
N VAL A 19 4.32 8.42 1.53
CA VAL A 19 5.11 9.66 1.39
C VAL A 19 5.94 9.64 0.10
N LEU A 20 6.26 8.46 -0.49
CA LEU A 20 6.84 8.39 -1.83
C LEU A 20 5.86 8.88 -2.88
N GLY A 21 4.55 8.68 -2.66
CA GLY A 21 3.49 9.28 -3.46
C GLY A 21 3.34 10.78 -3.24
N ASP A 22 3.45 11.25 -1.99
CA ASP A 22 3.12 12.64 -1.63
C ASP A 22 4.31 13.63 -1.53
N VAL A 23 5.55 13.18 -1.31
CA VAL A 23 6.71 14.04 -0.96
C VAL A 23 7.97 13.71 -1.77
N PHE A 24 8.05 12.57 -2.44
CA PHE A 24 9.29 12.13 -3.09
C PHE A 24 9.15 11.96 -4.62
N PRO A 25 9.39 13.02 -5.41
CA PRO A 25 9.51 12.91 -6.86
C PRO A 25 10.84 12.26 -7.29
N CYS A 26 11.58 11.55 -6.42
CA CYS A 26 12.85 10.91 -6.83
C CYS A 26 12.65 9.57 -7.55
N LEU A 27 11.42 9.06 -7.64
CA LEU A 27 11.05 8.01 -8.59
C LEU A 27 10.78 8.56 -10.00
N ALA A 28 10.84 9.89 -10.19
CA ALA A 28 10.58 10.55 -11.45
C ALA A 28 11.87 11.10 -12.08
N LEU A 29 12.77 10.21 -12.48
CA LEU A 29 13.27 10.35 -13.85
C LEU A 29 12.24 9.60 -14.69
N ALA A 30 11.32 10.33 -15.33
CA ALA A 30 10.27 9.73 -16.16
C ALA A 30 10.84 8.81 -17.27
N ASP A 31 12.14 8.93 -17.54
CA ASP A 31 12.91 8.14 -18.50
C ASP A 31 13.77 7.03 -17.86
N ASP A 32 13.60 6.71 -16.57
CA ASP A 32 14.30 5.58 -15.95
C ASP A 32 13.74 4.25 -16.49
N PRO A 33 14.56 3.43 -17.19
CA PRO A 33 14.10 2.14 -17.70
C PRO A 33 13.69 1.16 -16.59
N ASP A 34 14.15 1.34 -15.36
CA ASP A 34 13.85 0.48 -14.21
C ASP A 34 12.59 0.91 -13.45
N LEU A 35 11.95 2.02 -13.84
CA LEU A 35 10.73 2.54 -13.22
C LEU A 35 9.61 1.50 -13.08
N PRO A 36 9.28 0.67 -14.09
CA PRO A 36 8.26 -0.36 -13.96
C PRO A 36 8.63 -1.45 -12.95
N THR A 37 9.92 -1.80 -12.87
CA THR A 37 10.45 -2.78 -11.92
C THR A 37 10.33 -2.24 -10.50
N LEU A 38 10.66 -0.97 -10.28
CA LEU A 38 10.54 -0.34 -8.97
C LEU A 38 9.09 -0.24 -8.50
N HIS A 39 8.15 0.07 -9.40
CA HIS A 39 6.72 0.01 -9.09
C HIS A 39 6.25 -1.41 -8.74
N ASP A 40 6.75 -2.45 -9.42
CA ASP A 40 6.42 -3.84 -9.07
C ASP A 40 6.90 -4.19 -7.66
N TYR A 41 8.13 -3.78 -7.29
CA TYR A 41 8.64 -3.98 -5.94
C TYR A 41 7.84 -3.21 -4.89
N ALA A 42 7.44 -1.98 -5.18
CA ALA A 42 6.60 -1.17 -4.30
C ALA A 42 5.23 -1.83 -4.05
N LEU A 43 4.56 -2.29 -5.12
CA LEU A 43 3.27 -2.99 -5.00
C LEU A 43 3.38 -4.29 -4.16
N ARG A 44 4.46 -5.06 -4.34
CA ARG A 44 4.74 -6.25 -3.51
C ARG A 44 5.02 -5.90 -2.05
N ALA A 45 5.67 -4.78 -1.79
CA ALA A 45 5.89 -4.30 -0.42
C ALA A 45 4.56 -3.95 0.24
N MET A 46 3.67 -3.23 -0.45
CA MET A 46 2.32 -2.94 0.06
C MET A 46 1.53 -4.21 0.38
N GLU A 47 1.56 -5.20 -0.52
CA GLU A 47 0.90 -6.48 -0.29
C GLU A 47 1.41 -7.19 0.99
N ARG A 48 2.71 -7.12 1.27
CA ARG A 48 3.29 -7.68 2.51
C ARG A 48 2.86 -6.89 3.74
N ILE A 49 2.88 -5.56 3.67
CA ILE A 49 2.46 -4.68 4.77
C ILE A 49 0.99 -4.95 5.15
N LEU A 50 0.13 -5.23 4.17
CA LEU A 50 -1.28 -5.58 4.42
C LEU A 50 -1.44 -6.82 5.31
N GLN A 51 -0.47 -7.73 5.35
CA GLN A 51 -0.51 -8.92 6.20
C GLN A 51 -0.14 -8.62 7.66
N LEU A 52 0.46 -7.47 7.97
CA LEU A 52 0.86 -7.12 9.34
C LEU A 52 -0.35 -6.89 10.24
N ASN A 53 -0.26 -7.20 11.53
CA ASN A 53 -1.37 -7.03 12.49
C ASN A 53 -1.55 -5.59 13.00
N SER A 54 -0.99 -4.60 12.30
CA SER A 54 -1.13 -3.18 12.61
C SER A 54 -2.14 -2.52 11.67
N ILE A 55 -3.23 -1.99 12.23
CA ILE A 55 -4.22 -1.22 11.46
C ILE A 55 -3.58 -0.03 10.77
N ALA A 56 -2.69 0.70 11.44
CA ALA A 56 -2.02 1.86 10.86
C ALA A 56 -1.17 1.49 9.64
N CYS A 57 -0.42 0.38 9.70
CA CYS A 57 0.39 -0.04 8.54
C CYS A 57 -0.51 -0.51 7.39
N ARG A 58 -1.62 -1.22 7.68
CA ARG A 58 -2.59 -1.63 6.66
C ARG A 58 -3.26 -0.42 6.00
N GLU A 59 -3.71 0.56 6.77
CA GLU A 59 -4.30 1.81 6.25
C GLU A 59 -3.29 2.58 5.39
N SER A 60 -2.03 2.68 5.81
CA SER A 60 -0.96 3.31 5.03
C SER A 60 -0.70 2.58 3.71
N ALA A 61 -0.70 1.24 3.71
CA ALA A 61 -0.53 0.46 2.49
C ALA A 61 -1.72 0.62 1.53
N LEU A 62 -2.95 0.63 2.05
CA LEU A 62 -4.15 0.90 1.25
C LEU A 62 -4.12 2.30 0.64
N HIS A 63 -3.71 3.31 1.40
CA HIS A 63 -3.54 4.67 0.90
C HIS A 63 -2.54 4.70 -0.28
N GLY A 64 -1.36 4.09 -0.11
CA GLY A 64 -0.39 4.01 -1.20
C GLY A 64 -0.94 3.26 -2.43
N LEU A 65 -1.60 2.12 -2.24
CA LEU A 65 -2.20 1.34 -3.33
C LEU A 65 -3.21 2.16 -4.16
N GLY A 66 -3.98 3.03 -3.52
CA GLY A 66 -4.93 3.88 -4.24
C GLY A 66 -4.26 4.86 -5.20
N HIS A 67 -3.06 5.36 -4.89
CA HIS A 67 -2.29 6.21 -5.83
C HIS A 67 -1.85 5.43 -7.08
N TRP A 68 -1.55 4.14 -6.96
CA TRP A 68 -1.22 3.27 -8.10
C TRP A 68 -2.44 2.82 -8.91
N GLN A 69 -3.67 3.12 -8.49
CA GLN A 69 -4.87 2.62 -9.15
C GLN A 69 -4.94 3.05 -10.62
N ARG A 70 -4.57 4.29 -10.93
CA ARG A 70 -4.64 4.83 -12.30
C ARG A 70 -3.73 4.06 -13.26
N ASP A 71 -2.51 3.76 -12.82
CA ASP A 71 -1.44 3.25 -13.68
C ASP A 71 -1.28 1.71 -13.57
N TYR A 72 -1.77 1.10 -12.49
CA TYR A 72 -1.66 -0.34 -12.18
C TYR A 72 -2.97 -0.95 -11.65
N SER A 73 -4.11 -0.50 -12.20
CA SER A 73 -5.47 -0.89 -11.77
C SER A 73 -5.69 -2.39 -11.56
N GLU A 74 -5.20 -3.23 -12.47
CA GLU A 74 -5.34 -4.69 -12.38
C GLU A 74 -4.60 -5.26 -11.16
N LYS A 75 -3.33 -4.87 -10.95
CA LYS A 75 -2.53 -5.35 -9.82
C LYS A 75 -3.10 -4.87 -8.49
N VAL A 76 -3.48 -3.59 -8.42
CA VAL A 76 -4.10 -3.00 -7.22
C VAL A 76 -5.38 -3.76 -6.86
N THR A 77 -6.23 -4.04 -7.87
CA THR A 77 -7.46 -4.80 -7.69
C THR A 77 -7.19 -6.20 -7.16
N GLN A 78 -6.23 -6.93 -7.75
CA GLN A 78 -5.87 -8.28 -7.29
C GLN A 78 -5.36 -8.30 -5.85
N ILE A 79 -4.54 -7.32 -5.45
CA ILE A 79 -4.01 -7.22 -4.08
C ILE A 79 -5.16 -6.98 -3.09
N ILE A 80 -6.09 -6.07 -3.43
CA ILE A 80 -7.25 -5.75 -2.58
C ILE A 80 -8.21 -6.94 -2.48
N ASP A 81 -8.47 -7.66 -3.57
CA ASP A 81 -9.32 -8.85 -3.56
C ASP A 81 -8.74 -9.93 -2.63
N ARG A 82 -7.43 -10.19 -2.70
CA ARG A 82 -6.75 -11.12 -1.77
C ARG A 82 -6.86 -10.68 -0.32
N LEU A 83 -6.72 -9.39 -0.03
CA LEU A 83 -6.92 -8.85 1.31
C LEU A 83 -8.36 -9.13 1.79
N CYS A 84 -9.37 -8.82 0.98
CA CYS A 84 -10.78 -9.03 1.34
C CYS A 84 -11.12 -10.51 1.54
N GLU A 85 -10.55 -11.42 0.75
CA GLU A 85 -10.71 -12.87 0.92
C GLU A 85 -10.06 -13.36 2.22
N ALA A 86 -8.80 -13.00 2.47
CA ALA A 86 -8.05 -13.38 3.66
C ALA A 86 -8.66 -12.81 4.95
N HIS A 87 -9.30 -11.64 4.86
CA HIS A 87 -9.82 -10.87 5.98
C HIS A 87 -11.33 -10.64 5.89
N SER A 88 -12.09 -11.62 5.39
CA SER A 88 -13.56 -11.54 5.24
C SER A 88 -14.33 -11.27 6.55
N LYS A 89 -13.69 -11.44 7.72
CA LYS A 89 -14.24 -11.09 9.04
C LYS A 89 -13.57 -9.87 9.70
N ALA A 90 -12.72 -9.16 8.97
CA ALA A 90 -12.00 -8.01 9.52
C ALA A 90 -12.91 -6.80 9.72
N ASP A 91 -12.34 -5.79 10.38
CA ASP A 91 -12.96 -4.51 10.66
C ASP A 91 -13.57 -3.91 9.38
N LEU A 92 -14.87 -3.59 9.46
CA LEU A 92 -15.65 -3.00 8.37
C LEU A 92 -15.03 -1.69 7.87
N ARG A 93 -14.36 -0.93 8.74
CA ARG A 93 -13.67 0.31 8.36
C ARG A 93 -12.50 0.03 7.42
N LEU A 94 -11.71 -1.01 7.71
CA LEU A 94 -10.57 -1.36 6.87
C LEU A 94 -11.04 -1.87 5.50
N LEU A 95 -12.12 -2.67 5.47
CA LEU A 95 -12.73 -3.11 4.21
C LEU A 95 -13.28 -1.93 3.39
N ALA A 96 -13.92 -0.94 4.04
CA ALA A 96 -14.38 0.27 3.37
C ALA A 96 -13.22 1.09 2.78
N TYR A 97 -12.10 1.18 3.51
CA TYR A 97 -10.90 1.83 2.99
C TYR A 97 -10.33 1.03 1.80
N ALA A 98 -10.27 -0.30 1.89
CA ALA A 98 -9.80 -1.13 0.78
C ALA A 98 -10.63 -0.93 -0.49
N GLN A 99 -11.96 -0.80 -0.37
CA GLN A 99 -12.82 -0.49 -1.52
C GLN A 99 -12.60 0.93 -2.06
N SER A 100 -12.33 1.90 -1.20
CA SER A 100 -12.01 3.27 -1.63
C SER A 100 -10.69 3.29 -2.43
N ALA A 101 -9.65 2.63 -1.91
CA ALA A 101 -8.35 2.49 -2.57
C ALA A 101 -8.46 1.75 -3.92
N ARG A 102 -9.34 0.75 -4.04
CA ARG A 102 -9.62 0.03 -5.31
C ARG A 102 -10.09 0.96 -6.42
N CYS A 103 -10.80 2.03 -6.06
CA CYS A 103 -11.30 3.05 -6.97
C CYS A 103 -10.33 4.25 -7.11
N GLY A 104 -9.16 4.19 -6.47
CA GLY A 104 -8.20 5.30 -6.44
C GLY A 104 -8.64 6.46 -5.55
N CYS A 105 -9.65 6.26 -4.71
CA CYS A 105 -10.11 7.25 -3.75
C CYS A 105 -9.39 7.02 -2.42
N VAL A 106 -8.42 7.88 -2.12
CA VAL A 106 -7.65 7.82 -0.86
C VAL A 106 -7.98 9.07 -0.03
N LEU A 107 -8.21 8.84 1.27
CA LEU A 107 -8.52 9.88 2.25
C LEU A 107 -7.28 10.26 3.05
#